data_AF-A0AAX2GXQ8-F1
#
_entry.id   AF-A0AAX2GXQ8-F1
#
_cell.length_a   1.000
_cell.length_b   1.000
_cell.length_c   1.000
_cell.angle_alpha   90.00
_cell.angle_beta   90.00
_cell.angle_gamma   90.00
#
_symmetry.space_group_name_H-M   'P 1'
#
loop_
_entity.id
_entity.type
_entity.pdbx_description
1 polymer ?
#
loop_
_entity_poly.entity_id
_entity_poly.type
_entity_poly.pdbx_seq_one_letter_code
_entity_poly.pdbx_strand_id
1 'polypeptide(L)' 'MTHITQEDEAKIIDLFLTENENTTRVISEKLGVSAWHVDRVLNNYLQGKVRKAVVNSYIRYQE' A
#
# COMPACT_ATOMS: atom_id res chain seq x y z
N MET A 1 -4.81 19.39 8.16
CA MET A 1 -4.65 18.01 7.65
C MET A 1 -4.07 18.11 6.26
N THR A 2 -2.84 17.64 6.05
CA THR A 2 -2.22 17.60 4.72
C THR A 2 -2.99 16.57 3.88
N HIS A 3 -3.68 17.02 2.83
CA HIS A 3 -4.38 16.12 1.92
C HIS A 3 -3.35 15.42 1.05
N ILE A 4 -3.24 14.11 1.20
CA ILE A 4 -2.46 13.27 0.31
C ILE A 4 -3.32 12.99 -0.91
N THR A 5 -2.75 13.21 -2.10
CA THR A 5 -3.49 13.00 -3.34
C THR A 5 -3.49 11.52 -3.71
N GLN A 6 -4.43 11.09 -4.57
CA GLN A 6 -4.41 9.73 -5.11
C GLN A 6 -3.12 9.42 -5.89
N GLU A 7 -2.48 10.43 -6.48
CA GLU A 7 -1.18 10.29 -7.14
C GLU A 7 -0.07 9.96 -6.15
N ASP A 8 -0.09 10.56 -4.96
CA ASP A 8 0.88 10.27 -3.90
C ASP A 8 0.69 8.87 -3.32
N GLU A 9 -0.57 8.41 -3.18
CA GLU A 9 -0.85 7.03 -2.77
C GLU A 9 -0.29 6.01 -3.78
N ALA A 10 -0.46 6.27 -5.08
CA ALA A 10 0.09 5.43 -6.13
C ALA A 10 1.63 5.38 -6.09
N LYS A 11 2.29 6.53 -5.89
CA LYS A 11 3.76 6.60 -5.75
C LYS A 11 4.27 5.86 -4.51
N ILE A 12 3.56 5.93 -3.38
CA ILE A 12 3.87 5.18 -2.16
C ILE A 12 3.85 3.67 -2.45
N ILE A 13 2.81 3.19 -3.12
CA ILE A 13 2.65 1.77 -3.45
C ILE A 13 3.71 1.33 -4.45
N ASP A 14 3.99 2.14 -5.48
CA ASP A 14 4.99 1.82 -6.49
C ASP A 14 6.41 1.71 -5.90
N LEU A 15 6.80 2.68 -5.06
CA LEU A 15 8.07 2.64 -4.33
C LEU A 15 8.19 1.41 -3.42
N PHE A 16 7.10 1.02 -2.75
CA PHE A 16 7.06 -0.17 -1.91
C PHE A 16 7.23 -1.47 -2.71
N LEU A 17 6.77 -1.52 -3.96
CA LEU A 17 6.83 -2.73 -4.81
C LEU A 17 8.12 -2.85 -5.62
N THR A 18 8.78 -1.73 -5.94
CA THR A 18 9.91 -1.69 -6.86
C THR A 18 11.28 -1.76 -6.19
N GLU A 19 11.43 -1.31 -4.94
CA GLU A 19 12.72 -1.34 -4.24
C GLU A 19 12.72 -2.33 -3.07
N ASN A 20 13.77 -3.18 -3.02
CA ASN A 20 13.93 -4.23 -2.00
C ASN A 20 14.10 -3.71 -0.55
N GLU A 21 14.35 -2.42 -0.34
CA GLU A 21 14.69 -1.83 0.98
C GLU A 21 13.79 -0.66 1.41
N ASN A 22 12.62 -0.49 0.78
CA ASN A 22 11.73 0.62 1.12
C ASN A 22 10.87 0.34 2.36
N THR A 23 11.45 0.62 3.52
CA THR A 23 10.70 0.75 4.78
C THR A 23 9.80 1.99 4.75
N THR A 24 8.73 1.98 5.55
CA THR A 24 7.81 3.12 5.73
C THR A 24 8.56 4.44 5.99
N ARG A 25 9.70 4.38 6.70
CA ARG A 25 10.57 5.53 6.98
C ARG A 25 11.21 6.11 5.71
N VAL A 26 11.81 5.26 4.87
CA VAL A 26 12.48 5.69 3.63
C VAL A 26 11.48 6.30 2.65
N ILE A 27 10.30 5.69 2.50
CA ILE A 27 9.24 6.23 1.63
C ILE A 27 8.74 7.58 2.17
N SER A 28 8.59 7.71 3.49
CA SER A 28 8.15 8.97 4.12
C SER A 28 9.14 10.12 3.88
N GLU A 29 10.45 9.83 3.96
CA GLU A 29 11.52 10.80 3.71
C GLU A 29 11.60 11.17 2.21
N LYS A 30 11.48 10.20 1.30
CA LYS A 30 11.53 10.42 -0.16
C LYS A 30 10.37 11.29 -0.67
N LEU A 31 9.17 11.08 -0.12
CA LEU A 31 7.95 11.76 -0.59
C LEU A 31 7.56 12.97 0.27
N GLY A 32 8.27 13.26 1.36
CA GLY A 32 7.96 14.37 2.26
C GLY A 32 6.60 14.22 2.97
N VAL A 33 6.12 12.98 3.13
CA VAL A 33 4.84 12.66 3.76
C VAL A 33 5.06 12.04 5.13
N SER A 34 4.09 12.16 6.04
CA SER A 34 4.20 11.53 7.36
C SER A 34 4.26 10.00 7.26
N ALA A 35 5.13 9.35 8.03
CA ALA A 35 5.23 7.89 8.10
C ALA A 35 3.89 7.20 8.43
N TRP A 36 3.05 7.82 9.28
CA TRP A 36 1.70 7.33 9.57
C TRP A 36 0.82 7.20 8.33
N HIS A 37 0.92 8.15 7.40
CA HIS A 37 0.15 8.09 6.16
C HIS A 37 0.66 7.01 5.21
N VAL A 38 1.98 6.86 5.10
CA VAL A 38 2.59 5.76 4.33
C VAL A 38 2.09 4.42 4.86
N ASP A 39 2.13 4.23 6.18
CA ASP A 39 1.66 3.02 6.84
C ASP A 39 0.16 2.76 6.59
N ARG A 40 -0.67 3.81 6.66
CA ARG A 40 -2.10 3.71 6.35
C ARG A 40 -2.36 3.29 4.89
N VAL A 41 -1.65 3.88 3.93
CA VAL A 41 -1.78 3.56 2.49
C VAL A 41 -1.36 2.11 2.23
N LEU A 42 -0.22 1.68 2.78
CA LEU A 42 0.28 0.31 2.62
C LEU A 42 -0.64 -0.71 3.28
N ASN A 43 -1.15 -0.44 4.49
CA ASN A 43 -2.12 -1.31 5.16
C ASN A 43 -3.41 -1.45 4.34
N ASN A 44 -3.95 -0.37 3.80
CA ASN A 44 -5.13 -0.43 2.93
C ASN A 44 -4.86 -1.25 1.65
N TYR A 45 -3.70 -1.07 1.04
CA TYR A 45 -3.30 -1.82 -0.15
C TYR A 45 -3.15 -3.32 0.13
N LEU A 46 -2.45 -3.69 1.20
CA LEU A 46 -2.25 -5.08 1.61
C LEU A 46 -3.57 -5.74 2.02
N GLN A 47 -4.42 -5.05 2.78
CA GLN A 47 -5.75 -5.57 3.14
C GLN A 47 -6.63 -5.79 1.89
N GLY A 48 -6.56 -4.89 0.90
CA GLY A 48 -7.25 -5.06 -0.37
C GLY A 48 -6.77 -6.29 -1.16
N LYS A 49 -5.46 -6.58 -1.16
CA LYS A 49 -4.86 -7.77 -1.79
C LYS A 49 -5.25 -9.06 -1.05
N VAL A 50 -5.17 -9.06 0.27
CA VAL A 50 -5.55 -10.23 1.11
C VAL A 50 -7.04 -10.54 0.94
N ARG A 51 -7.93 -9.52 0.99
CA ARG A 51 -9.36 -9.72 0.74
C ARG A 51 -9.63 -10.30 -0.65
N LYS A 52 -8.96 -9.78 -1.69
CA LYS A 52 -9.07 -10.34 -3.05
C LYS A 52 -8.60 -11.79 -3.12
N ALA A 53 -7.46 -12.13 -2.49
CA ALA A 53 -6.94 -13.49 -2.47
C ALA A 53 -7.90 -14.46 -1.76
N VAL A 54 -8.44 -14.08 -0.60
CA VAL A 54 -9.41 -14.90 0.15
C VAL A 54 -10.69 -15.14 -0.65
N VAL A 55 -11.24 -14.09 -1.30
CA VAL A 55 -12.44 -14.22 -2.14
C VAL A 55 -12.16 -15.10 -3.37
N ASN A 56 -11.01 -14.95 -4.02
CA ASN A 56 -10.65 -15.76 -5.19
C ASN A 56 -10.42 -17.23 -4.83
N SER A 57 -9.88 -17.50 -3.63
CA SER A 57 -9.77 -18.86 -3.09
C SER A 57 -11.13 -19.47 -2.78
N TYR A 58 -12.12 -18.69 -2.31
CA TYR A 58 -13.46 -19.21 -1.99
C TYR A 58 -14.27 -19.57 -3.24
N ILE A 59 -14.08 -18.85 -4.34
CA ILE A 59 -14.75 -19.11 -5.63
C ILE A 59 -14.24 -20.42 -6.26
N ARG A 60 -12.94 -20.73 -6.13
CA ARG A 60 -12.34 -21.96 -6.69
C ARG A 60 -12.76 -23.26 -6.01
N TYR A 61 -13.31 -23.22 -4.80
CA TYR A 61 -13.77 -24.42 -4.08
C TYR A 61 -15.27 -24.69 -4.25
N GLN A 62 -15.99 -23.85 -5.01
CA GLN A 62 -17.41 -24.06 -5.35
C GLN A 62 -17.64 -24.57 -6.78
N GLU A 63 -16.58 -24.81 -7.56
CA GLU A 63 -16.62 -25.60 -8.79
C GLU A 63 -16.25 -27.06 -8.51
#